data_AF-A0A841HF18-F1
#
_entry.id   AF-A0A841HF18-F1
#
_cell.length_a   1.000
_cell.length_b   1.000
_cell.length_c   1.000
_cell.angle_alpha   90.00
_cell.angle_beta   90.00
_cell.angle_gamma   90.00
#
_symmetry.space_group_name_H-M   'P 1'
#
loop_
_entity.id
_entity.type
_entity.pdbx_description
1 polymer ?
#
loop_
_entity_poly.entity_id
_entity_poly.type
_entity_poly.pdbx_seq_one_letter_code
_entity_poly.pdbx_strand_id
1 'polypeptide(L)'
;MSVHYTHQQSYVPPINRPHAPEQWRKRTPAEIDIEAAWKLAIPVRAPECNAQDVRLYAPYDALLLVRGGLLRTALLSDHRTDLAGLFPCPSCDDLVDPIRSDCCPWCDAVLEDVARSSIRVTKGGGQR
;
A
#
# COMPACT_ATOMS: atom_id res chain seq x y z
N MET A 1 -2.07 5.58 21.55
CA MET A 1 -1.75 5.11 20.19
C MET A 1 -2.58 5.93 19.23
N SER A 2 -1.96 6.92 18.58
CA SER A 2 -2.68 7.85 17.70
C SER A 2 -2.70 7.25 16.30
N VAL A 3 -3.78 6.54 15.97
CA VAL A 3 -4.01 6.06 14.60
C VAL A 3 -4.25 7.30 13.74
N HIS A 4 -3.29 7.68 12.91
CA HIS A 4 -3.47 8.77 11.93
C HIS A 4 -4.41 8.29 10.83
N TYR A 5 -5.70 8.34 11.15
CA TYR A 5 -6.80 7.94 10.28
C TYR A 5 -6.95 8.96 9.16
N THR A 6 -6.23 8.76 8.06
CA THR A 6 -6.50 9.52 6.83
C THR A 6 -7.74 8.90 6.19
N HIS A 7 -8.82 9.68 6.09
CA HIS A 7 -10.13 9.32 5.50
C HIS A 7 -10.03 8.60 4.11
N GLN A 8 -8.88 8.70 3.43
CA GLN A 8 -8.60 7.98 2.19
C GLN A 8 -8.33 6.48 2.36
N GLN A 9 -8.03 5.99 3.57
CA GLN A 9 -7.65 4.58 3.76
C GLN A 9 -8.86 3.62 3.73
N SER A 10 -10.04 4.05 4.19
CA SER A 10 -11.24 3.20 4.26
C SER A 10 -12.09 3.21 2.98
N TYR A 11 -11.92 4.22 2.11
CA TYR A 11 -12.69 4.32 0.87
C TYR A 11 -12.25 3.26 -0.15
N VAL A 12 -13.24 2.53 -0.67
CA VAL A 12 -13.09 1.59 -1.78
C VAL A 12 -13.79 2.20 -3.00
N PRO A 13 -13.06 2.49 -4.09
CA PRO A 13 -13.67 2.91 -5.34
C PRO A 13 -14.63 1.84 -5.87
N PRO A 14 -15.71 2.22 -6.60
CA PRO A 14 -16.56 1.23 -7.24
C PRO A 14 -15.72 0.31 -8.15
N ILE A 15 -16.01 -0.99 -8.08
CA ILE A 15 -15.20 -2.03 -8.69
C ILE A 15 -15.73 -2.33 -10.10
N ASN A 16 -14.85 -2.31 -11.10
CA ASN A 16 -15.18 -2.69 -12.48
C ASN A 16 -15.42 -4.20 -12.58
N ARG A 17 -16.65 -4.64 -12.33
CA ARG A 17 -17.04 -6.05 -12.37
C ARG A 17 -17.46 -6.49 -13.79
N PRO A 18 -17.13 -7.73 -14.21
CA PRO A 18 -16.38 -8.76 -13.48
C PRO A 18 -14.85 -8.61 -13.62
N HIS A 19 -14.39 -7.69 -14.45
CA HIS A 19 -13.01 -7.62 -14.92
C HIS A 19 -11.98 -7.49 -13.80
N ALA A 20 -12.11 -6.54 -12.86
CA ALA A 20 -11.09 -6.32 -11.83
C ALA A 20 -10.93 -7.52 -10.89
N PRO A 21 -12.02 -8.11 -10.32
CA PRO A 21 -11.91 -9.34 -9.52
C PRO A 21 -11.36 -10.55 -10.27
N GLU A 22 -11.60 -10.66 -11.59
CA GLU A 22 -11.02 -11.73 -12.39
C GLU A 22 -9.52 -11.52 -12.63
N GLN A 23 -9.07 -10.30 -12.91
CA GLN A 23 -7.65 -10.00 -13.08
C GLN A 23 -6.88 -10.21 -11.77
N TRP A 24 -7.47 -9.83 -10.64
CA TRP A 24 -6.92 -10.14 -9.31
C TRP A 24 -6.67 -11.64 -9.14
N ARG A 25 -7.72 -12.45 -9.28
CA ARG A 25 -7.62 -13.92 -9.14
C ARG A 25 -6.66 -14.57 -10.13
N LYS A 26 -6.49 -14.00 -11.33
CA LYS A 26 -5.55 -14.51 -12.34
C LYS A 26 -4.08 -14.18 -12.03
N ARG A 27 -3.82 -13.11 -11.27
CA ARG A 27 -2.47 -12.55 -11.10
C ARG A 27 -1.89 -12.78 -9.72
N THR A 28 -2.75 -13.04 -8.73
CA THR A 28 -2.32 -13.28 -7.35
C THR A 28 -2.96 -14.56 -6.81
N PRO A 29 -2.22 -15.38 -6.06
CA PRO A 29 -2.79 -16.50 -5.30
C PRO A 29 -3.44 -16.06 -3.98
N ALA A 30 -3.64 -14.76 -3.76
CA ALA A 30 -4.24 -14.22 -2.55
C ALA A 30 -5.62 -14.83 -2.26
N GLU A 31 -5.85 -15.22 -1.01
CA GLU A 31 -7.15 -15.74 -0.56
C GLU A 31 -8.17 -14.62 -0.29
N ILE A 32 -7.70 -13.37 -0.17
CA ILE A 32 -8.55 -12.20 0.03
C ILE A 32 -9.11 -11.67 -1.30
N ASP A 33 -10.25 -11.00 -1.24
CA ASP A 33 -10.80 -10.32 -2.41
C ASP A 33 -10.06 -9.02 -2.74
N ILE A 34 -10.32 -8.49 -3.95
CA ILE A 34 -9.67 -7.26 -4.42
C ILE A 34 -10.03 -6.02 -3.56
N GLU A 35 -11.17 -6.06 -2.85
CA GLU A 35 -11.59 -4.97 -1.98
C GLU A 35 -10.76 -4.94 -0.69
N ALA A 36 -10.57 -6.09 -0.05
CA ALA A 36 -9.70 -6.25 1.10
C ALA A 36 -8.26 -5.93 0.71
N ALA A 37 -7.80 -6.40 -0.45
CA ALA A 37 -6.47 -6.07 -0.97
C ALA A 37 -6.29 -4.55 -1.15
N TRP A 38 -7.30 -3.83 -1.68
CA TRP A 38 -7.26 -2.38 -1.83
C TRP A 38 -7.09 -1.62 -0.51
N LYS A 39 -7.75 -2.08 0.55
CA LYS A 39 -7.68 -1.46 1.89
C LYS A 39 -6.29 -1.62 2.50
N LEU A 40 -5.68 -2.79 2.33
CA LEU A 40 -4.33 -3.10 2.84
C LEU A 40 -3.22 -2.46 2.00
N ALA A 41 -3.44 -2.35 0.68
CA ALA A 41 -2.43 -1.88 -0.26
C ALA A 41 -1.90 -0.46 0.06
N ILE A 42 -0.66 -0.24 -0.34
CA ILE A 42 0.12 0.96 -0.06
C ILE A 42 -0.03 1.93 -1.24
N PRO A 43 -0.51 3.18 -1.05
CA PRO A 43 -0.48 4.19 -2.09
C PRO A 43 0.94 4.40 -2.63
N VAL A 44 1.08 4.34 -3.95
CA VAL A 44 2.35 4.52 -4.65
C VAL A 44 2.15 5.40 -5.86
N ARG A 45 3.23 6.01 -6.38
CA ARG A 45 3.18 6.70 -7.68
C ARG A 45 3.67 5.76 -8.77
N ALA A 46 2.85 5.57 -9.79
CA ALA A 46 3.20 4.83 -11.01
C ALA A 46 2.76 5.65 -12.24
N PRO A 47 3.51 6.69 -12.65
CA PRO A 47 3.15 7.57 -13.76
C PRO A 47 2.89 6.82 -15.08
N GLU A 48 3.64 5.76 -15.33
CA GLU A 48 3.54 4.85 -16.47
C GLU A 48 2.16 4.17 -16.56
N CYS A 49 1.47 4.01 -15.43
CA CYS A 49 0.15 3.41 -15.38
C CYS A 49 -0.97 4.36 -15.81
N ASN A 50 -0.73 5.66 -16.04
CA ASN A 50 -1.74 6.66 -16.40
C ASN A 50 -3.06 6.44 -15.61
N ALA A 51 -2.94 6.41 -14.29
CA ALA A 51 -4.01 6.10 -13.36
C ALA A 51 -4.22 7.26 -12.38
N GLN A 52 -5.45 7.39 -11.87
CA GLN A 52 -5.80 8.42 -10.90
C GLN A 52 -5.25 8.08 -9.52
N ASP A 53 -5.40 6.81 -9.12
CA ASP A 53 -4.81 6.25 -7.91
C ASP A 53 -4.18 4.90 -8.23
N VAL A 54 -3.06 4.63 -7.57
CA VAL A 54 -2.35 3.36 -7.64
C VAL A 54 -2.01 2.92 -6.22
N ARG A 55 -2.30 1.66 -5.90
CA ARG A 55 -1.87 1.04 -4.64
C ARG A 55 -1.13 -0.26 -4.90
N LEU A 56 -0.04 -0.48 -4.19
CA LEU A 56 0.76 -1.70 -4.19
C LEU A 56 0.29 -2.65 -3.10
N TYR A 57 -0.16 -3.83 -3.50
CA TYR A 57 -0.30 -4.98 -2.63
C TYR A 57 1.03 -5.75 -2.63
N ALA A 58 1.87 -5.47 -1.63
CA ALA A 58 3.26 -5.91 -1.60
C ALA A 58 3.49 -7.42 -1.65
N PRO A 59 2.68 -8.29 -0.98
CA PRO A 59 2.94 -9.73 -0.95
C PRO A 59 3.03 -10.43 -2.31
N TYR A 60 2.49 -9.82 -3.36
CA TYR A 60 2.52 -10.36 -4.73
C TYR A 60 2.92 -9.32 -5.77
N ASP A 61 3.58 -8.23 -5.36
CA ASP A 61 3.96 -7.11 -6.22
C ASP A 61 2.81 -6.60 -7.09
N ALA A 62 1.57 -6.60 -6.57
CA ALA A 62 0.38 -6.33 -7.37
C ALA A 62 -0.08 -4.88 -7.26
N LEU A 63 -0.13 -4.16 -8.39
CA LEU A 63 -0.61 -2.79 -8.50
C LEU A 63 -2.11 -2.73 -8.78
N LEU A 64 -2.89 -2.21 -7.84
CA LEU A 64 -4.32 -1.95 -7.97
C LEU A 64 -4.53 -0.54 -8.54
N LEU A 65 -5.23 -0.45 -9.68
CA LEU A 65 -5.36 0.79 -10.44
C LEU A 65 -6.78 1.35 -10.47
N VAL A 66 -6.90 2.64 -10.18
CA VAL A 66 -8.14 3.41 -10.37
C VAL A 66 -8.04 4.27 -11.63
N ARG A 67 -9.01 4.12 -12.53
CA ARG A 67 -9.14 4.97 -13.73
C ARG A 67 -10.60 5.33 -13.96
N GLY A 68 -10.87 6.63 -14.08
CA GLY A 68 -12.24 7.15 -14.22
C GLY A 68 -13.09 6.86 -12.99
N GLY A 69 -12.50 6.89 -11.80
CA GLY A 69 -13.15 6.63 -10.52
C GLY A 69 -13.44 5.15 -10.22
N LEU A 70 -13.05 4.23 -11.12
CA LEU A 70 -13.30 2.80 -10.96
C LEU A 70 -12.00 2.04 -10.69
N LEU A 71 -12.03 1.11 -9.72
CA LEU A 71 -10.98 0.12 -9.56
C LEU A 71 -11.06 -0.87 -10.73
N ARG A 72 -10.12 -0.75 -11.69
CA ARG A 72 -10.21 -1.44 -12.98
C ARG A 72 -9.40 -2.72 -13.04
N THR A 73 -8.16 -2.72 -12.56
CA THR A 73 -7.21 -3.80 -12.87
C THR A 73 -6.16 -3.91 -11.77
N ALA A 74 -5.70 -5.12 -11.49
CA ALA A 74 -4.51 -5.41 -10.69
C ALA A 74 -3.36 -5.77 -11.64
N LEU A 75 -2.28 -5.01 -11.82
CA LEU A 75 -1.09 -5.39 -12.62
C LEU A 75 -0.01 -6.02 -11.74
N LEU A 76 0.95 -6.75 -12.30
CA LEU A 76 2.21 -7.01 -11.59
C LEU A 76 3.14 -5.82 -11.81
N SER A 77 3.77 -5.35 -10.74
CA SER A 77 4.76 -4.27 -10.81
C SER A 77 5.94 -4.73 -11.65
N ASP A 78 6.42 -3.86 -12.54
CA ASP A 78 7.65 -4.04 -13.31
C ASP A 78 8.82 -3.27 -12.67
N HIS A 79 8.69 -2.88 -11.39
CA HIS A 79 9.65 -2.11 -10.60
C HIS A 79 9.93 -0.69 -11.10
N ARG A 80 9.08 -0.14 -12.00
CA ARG A 80 9.16 1.29 -12.40
C ARG A 80 8.31 2.21 -11.52
N THR A 81 7.61 1.62 -10.56
CA THR A 81 6.84 2.32 -9.54
C THR A 81 7.78 3.07 -8.59
N ASP A 82 7.41 4.29 -8.22
CA ASP A 82 8.09 5.05 -7.18
C ASP A 82 7.75 4.44 -5.81
N LEU A 83 8.74 3.79 -5.22
CA LEU A 83 8.67 3.13 -3.91
C LEU A 83 9.38 3.94 -2.82
N ALA A 84 9.70 5.22 -3.09
CA ALA A 84 10.39 6.06 -2.12
C ALA A 84 9.61 6.15 -0.81
N GLY A 85 10.31 5.93 0.31
CA GLY A 85 9.71 5.93 1.65
C GLY A 85 9.11 4.60 2.08
N LEU A 86 9.13 3.57 1.21
CA LEU A 86 8.79 2.20 1.58
C LEU A 86 10.04 1.43 1.99
N PHE A 87 9.88 0.52 2.94
CA PHE A 87 10.96 -0.27 3.49
C PHE A 87 10.58 -1.74 3.54
N PRO A 88 11.53 -2.68 3.38
CA PRO A 88 11.25 -4.09 3.58
C PRO A 88 10.97 -4.36 5.07
N CYS A 89 9.92 -5.13 5.35
CA CYS A 89 9.66 -5.65 6.68
C CYS A 89 10.78 -6.63 7.08
N PRO A 90 11.40 -6.50 8.26
CA PRO A 90 12.49 -7.39 8.68
C PRO A 90 12.06 -8.85 8.89
N SER A 91 10.75 -9.14 8.94
CA SER A 91 10.23 -10.48 9.18
C SER A 91 9.73 -11.19 7.92
N CYS A 92 9.21 -10.47 6.93
CA CYS A 92 8.64 -11.07 5.72
C CYS A 92 9.17 -10.46 4.41
N ASP A 93 10.11 -9.52 4.49
CA ASP A 93 10.72 -8.77 3.39
C ASP A 93 9.75 -7.94 2.52
N ASP A 94 8.43 -8.07 2.72
CA ASP A 94 7.44 -7.26 2.03
C ASP A 94 7.58 -5.78 2.33
N LEU A 95 7.30 -4.94 1.32
CA LEU A 95 7.34 -3.50 1.47
C LEU A 95 6.24 -3.00 2.41
N VAL A 96 6.63 -2.10 3.31
CA VAL A 96 5.76 -1.43 4.27
C VAL A 96 5.98 0.07 4.24
N ASP A 97 4.92 0.81 4.58
CA ASP A 97 4.99 2.24 4.87
C ASP A 97 5.00 2.42 6.40
N PRO A 98 6.17 2.71 7.02
CA PRO A 98 6.30 2.82 8.47
C PRO A 98 5.60 4.06 9.04
N ILE A 99 5.16 5.00 8.21
CA ILE A 99 4.39 6.17 8.65
C ILE A 99 2.93 5.79 8.89
N ARG A 100 2.42 4.77 8.18
CA ARG A 100 1.00 4.35 8.25
C ARG A 100 0.70 3.41 9.42
N SER A 101 1.68 2.67 9.92
CA SER A 101 1.47 1.65 10.94
C SER A 101 2.77 1.33 11.69
N ASP A 102 2.64 1.06 12.99
CA ASP A 102 3.73 0.54 13.83
C ASP A 102 3.94 -0.98 13.63
N CYS A 103 3.01 -1.66 12.94
CA CYS A 103 3.08 -3.08 12.62
C CYS A 103 2.99 -3.32 11.11
N CYS A 104 3.67 -4.36 10.63
CA CYS A 104 3.59 -4.83 9.26
C CYS A 104 2.15 -5.28 8.94
N PRO A 105 1.49 -4.74 7.91
CA PRO A 105 0.13 -5.12 7.55
C PRO A 105 0.02 -6.53 6.93
N TRP A 106 1.14 -7.20 6.70
CA TRP A 106 1.22 -8.50 6.04
C TRP A 106 1.46 -9.65 7.01
N CYS A 107 2.29 -9.43 8.04
CA CYS A 107 2.72 -10.45 8.99
C CYS A 107 2.58 -10.04 10.46
N ASP A 108 2.01 -8.86 10.72
CA ASP A 108 1.80 -8.27 12.06
C ASP A 108 3.07 -8.01 12.88
N ALA A 109 4.28 -8.21 12.31
CA ALA A 109 5.54 -7.91 12.97
C ALA A 109 5.67 -6.42 13.30
N VAL A 110 6.19 -6.10 14.48
CA VAL A 110 6.41 -4.71 14.92
C VAL A 110 7.55 -4.07 14.11
N LEU A 111 7.34 -2.83 13.63
CA LEU A 111 8.25 -2.09 12.74
C LEU A 111 9.19 -1.12 13.48
N GLU A 112 9.49 -1.37 14.76
CA GLU A 112 10.29 -0.47 15.62
C GLU A 112 11.64 -0.09 15.01
N ASP A 113 12.34 -1.04 14.39
CA ASP A 113 13.67 -0.80 13.81
C ASP A 113 13.62 -0.06 12.45
N VAL A 114 12.53 -0.23 11.72
CA VAL A 114 12.27 0.48 10.45
C VAL A 114 11.93 1.94 10.73
N ALA A 115 11.12 2.22 11.75
CA ALA A 115 10.79 3.59 12.15
C ALA A 115 12.01 4.36 12.70
N ARG A 116 12.91 3.70 13.44
CA ARG A 116 14.12 4.32 14.03
C ARG A 116 15.21 4.67 13.01
N SER A 117 15.33 3.90 11.93
CA SER A 117 16.33 4.12 10.88
C SER A 117 15.93 5.17 9.84
N SER A 118 14.64 5.48 9.73
CA SER A 118 14.10 6.31 8.65
C SER A 118 13.72 7.74 9.06
N ILE A 119 13.43 8.04 10.33
CA ILE A 119 13.10 9.41 10.77
C ILE A 119 13.59 9.67 12.21
N ARG A 120 14.59 10.54 12.37
CA ARG A 120 14.88 11.17 13.67
C ARG A 120 13.92 12.37 13.82
N VAL A 121 12.72 12.15 14.38
CA VAL A 121 11.81 13.26 14.73
C VAL A 121 12.45 14.06 15.86
N THR A 122 13.16 15.13 15.54
CA THR A 122 13.47 16.15 16.54
C THR A 122 12.18 16.88 16.85
N LYS A 123 11.69 16.71 18.08
CA LYS A 123 10.63 17.56 18.63
C LYS A 123 11.22 18.97 18.77
N GLY A 124 11.15 19.76 17.70
CA GLY A 124 11.54 21.16 17.66
C GLY A 124 10.54 22.00 18.45
N GLY A 125 10.61 21.93 19.77
CA GLY A 125 9.94 22.82 20.70
C GLY A 125 10.98 23.51 21.56
N GLY A 126 11.72 24.43 20.97
CA GLY A 126 12.61 25.32 21.70
C GLY A 126 11.79 26.32 22.53
N GLN A 127 12.16 26.38 23.82
CA GLN A 127 12.14 27.54 24.73
C GLN A 127 11.00 28.56 24.58
N ARG A 128 10.18 28.64 25.63
CA ARG A 128 10.25 29.74 26.61
C ARG A 128 10.00 29.19 28.00
#